data_AF-A0A6N6SCR6-F1
#
_entry.id   AF-A0A6N6SCR6-F1
#
_cell.length_a   1.000
_cell.length_b   1.000
_cell.length_c   1.000
_cell.angle_alpha   90.00
_cell.angle_beta   90.00
_cell.angle_gamma   90.00
#
_symmetry.space_group_name_H-M   'P 1'
#
loop_
_entity.id
_entity.type
_entity.pdbx_description
1 polymer ?
#
loop_
_entity_poly.entity_id
_entity_poly.type
_entity_poly.pdbx_seq_one_letter_code
_entity_poly.pdbx_strand_id
1 'polypeptide(L)'
;MGLLSVIAAAAVAWIFGAGYYMALSKPWIEASGVPVDASGRPAGGANPTPFVLSALAMLLVAGMMRHIFSMAGIATFGAGIVSGLGVGLFFIAPWIMINNAYAMRPFRLTLIDGGYAVAGAAIIGAVLTLF
;
A
#
# COMPACT_ATOMS: atom_id res chain seq x y z
N MET A 1 17.07 -1.07 12.02
CA MET A 1 16.71 -1.20 10.57
C MET A 1 17.59 -2.23 9.83
N GLY A 2 17.56 -3.49 10.27
CA GLY A 2 18.24 -4.61 9.59
C GLY A 2 17.41 -5.22 8.43
N LEU A 3 17.92 -6.26 7.75
CA LEU A 3 17.17 -6.96 6.70
C LEU A 3 15.87 -7.59 7.22
N LEU A 4 15.87 -8.06 8.47
CA LEU A 4 14.67 -8.62 9.10
C LEU A 4 13.54 -7.58 9.23
N SER A 5 13.87 -6.31 9.50
CA SER A 5 12.85 -5.28 9.63
C SER A 5 12.18 -4.95 8.29
N VAL A 6 12.90 -5.10 7.17
CA VAL A 6 12.33 -4.96 5.82
C VAL A 6 11.28 -6.05 5.56
N ILE A 7 11.62 -7.31 5.85
CA ILE A 7 10.71 -8.43 5.65
C ILE A 7 9.48 -8.30 6.55
N ALA A 8 9.68 -7.94 7.83
CA ALA A 8 8.59 -7.70 8.76
C ALA A 8 7.69 -6.54 8.33
N ALA A 9 8.27 -5.40 7.93
CA ALA A 9 7.52 -4.23 7.47
C ALA A 9 6.68 -4.56 6.23
N ALA A 10 7.27 -5.26 5.26
CA ALA A 10 6.55 -5.70 4.07
C ALA A 10 5.39 -6.65 4.41
N ALA A 11 5.61 -7.63 5.29
CA ALA A 11 4.59 -8.58 5.70
C ALA A 11 3.41 -7.89 6.41
N VAL A 12 3.69 -6.99 7.37
CA VAL A 12 2.65 -6.26 8.10
C VAL A 12 1.85 -5.35 7.17
N ALA A 13 2.51 -4.62 6.27
CA ALA A 13 1.84 -3.75 5.30
C ALA A 13 1.03 -4.54 4.27
N TRP A 14 1.50 -5.72 3.88
CA TRP A 14 0.78 -6.61 2.97
C TRP A 14 -0.49 -7.18 3.61
N ILE A 15 -0.40 -7.66 4.86
CA ILE A 15 -1.56 -8.11 5.64
C ILE A 15 -2.56 -6.96 5.85
N PHE A 16 -2.06 -5.77 6.17
CA PHE A 16 -2.89 -4.57 6.26
C PHE A 16 -3.63 -4.30 4.94
N GLY A 17 -2.94 -4.40 3.80
CA GLY A 17 -3.55 -4.23 2.48
C GLY A 17 -4.69 -5.22 2.24
N ALA A 18 -4.50 -6.50 2.57
CA ALA A 18 -5.56 -7.49 2.47
C ALA A 18 -6.78 -7.09 3.32
N GLY A 19 -6.56 -6.72 4.59
CA GLY A 19 -7.63 -6.24 5.48
C GLY A 19 -8.33 -4.97 4.97
N TYR A 20 -7.56 -4.01 4.44
CA TYR A 20 -8.05 -2.74 3.93
C TYR A 20 -9.01 -2.93 2.75
N TYR A 21 -8.60 -3.70 1.74
CA TYR A 21 -9.44 -3.98 0.57
C TYR A 21 -10.58 -4.94 0.86
N MET A 22 -10.44 -5.83 1.86
CA MET A 22 -11.59 -6.62 2.34
C MET A 22 -12.65 -5.72 2.99
N ALA A 23 -12.24 -4.80 3.85
CA ALA A 23 -13.13 -3.87 4.55
C ALA A 23 -13.82 -2.89 3.59
N LEU A 24 -13.11 -2.42 2.55
CA LEU A 24 -13.62 -1.50 1.54
C LEU A 24 -14.02 -2.19 0.23
N SER A 25 -14.26 -3.49 0.26
CA SER A 25 -14.51 -4.30 -0.94
C SER A 25 -15.64 -3.75 -1.81
N LYS A 26 -16.82 -3.48 -1.22
CA LYS A 26 -17.98 -2.94 -1.95
C LYS A 26 -17.69 -1.61 -2.66
N PRO A 27 -17.27 -0.53 -1.96
CA PRO A 27 -16.99 0.74 -2.63
C PRO A 27 -15.80 0.66 -3.58
N TRP A 28 -14.83 -0.22 -3.34
CA TRP A 28 -13.73 -0.46 -4.28
C TRP A 28 -14.19 -1.16 -5.55
N ILE A 29 -15.04 -2.19 -5.47
CA ILE A 29 -15.60 -2.87 -6.65
C ILE A 29 -16.39 -1.88 -7.52
N GLU A 30 -17.27 -1.09 -6.92
CA GLU A 30 -18.01 -0.03 -7.63
C GLU A 30 -17.07 0.96 -8.33
N ALA A 31 -16.05 1.46 -7.61
CA ALA A 31 -15.18 2.50 -8.13
C ALA A 31 -14.16 1.99 -9.16
N SER A 32 -13.66 0.76 -8.97
CA SER A 32 -12.69 0.12 -9.86
C SER A 32 -13.33 -0.37 -11.17
N GLY A 33 -14.63 -0.69 -11.15
CA GLY A 33 -15.34 -1.25 -12.30
C GLY A 33 -14.76 -2.59 -12.75
N VAL A 34 -14.09 -3.33 -11.86
CA VAL A 34 -13.62 -4.68 -12.18
C VAL A 34 -14.81 -5.60 -12.48
N PRO A 35 -14.72 -6.49 -13.48
CA PRO A 35 -15.78 -7.45 -13.75
C PRO A 35 -16.06 -8.31 -12.51
N VAL A 36 -17.34 -8.53 -12.23
CA VAL A 36 -17.80 -9.38 -11.12
C VAL A 36 -18.48 -10.64 -11.63
N ASP A 37 -18.41 -11.72 -10.85
CA ASP A 37 -19.16 -12.94 -11.07
C ASP A 37 -20.61 -12.84 -10.54
N ALA A 38 -21.38 -13.92 -10.69
CA ALA A 38 -22.77 -14.00 -10.20
C ALA A 38 -22.91 -13.82 -8.68
N SER A 39 -21.82 -13.95 -7.91
CA SER A 39 -21.78 -13.74 -6.47
C SER A 39 -21.40 -12.30 -6.08
N GLY A 40 -21.16 -11.43 -7.07
CA GLY A 40 -20.72 -10.04 -6.86
C GLY A 40 -19.25 -9.92 -6.46
N ARG A 41 -18.46 -10.99 -6.61
CA ARG A 41 -17.01 -10.99 -6.35
C ARG A 41 -16.25 -10.72 -7.64
N PRO A 42 -15.03 -10.15 -7.60
CA PRO A 42 -14.22 -9.98 -8.79
C PRO A 42 -14.04 -11.31 -9.53
N ALA A 43 -14.41 -11.34 -10.83
CA ALA A 43 -14.47 -12.57 -11.62
C ALA A 43 -13.12 -13.31 -11.76
N GLY A 44 -12.01 -12.63 -11.50
CA GLY A 44 -10.66 -13.19 -11.45
C GLY A 44 -10.17 -13.60 -10.05
N GLY A 45 -11.04 -13.68 -9.05
CA GLY A 45 -10.67 -13.83 -7.63
C GLY A 45 -9.89 -15.10 -7.27
N ALA A 46 -9.88 -16.11 -8.14
CA ALA A 46 -9.09 -17.34 -7.96
C ALA A 46 -7.63 -17.21 -8.47
N ASN A 47 -7.28 -16.13 -9.18
CA ASN A 47 -5.93 -15.93 -9.68
C ASN A 47 -5.01 -15.45 -8.54
N PRO A 48 -3.97 -16.21 -8.13
CA PRO A 48 -3.07 -15.81 -7.05
C PRO A 48 -2.10 -14.68 -7.45
N THR A 49 -2.00 -14.37 -8.75
CA THR A 49 -0.99 -13.43 -9.29
C THR A 49 -0.99 -12.06 -8.60
N PRO A 50 -2.14 -11.37 -8.37
CA PRO A 50 -2.13 -10.08 -7.68
C PRO A 50 -1.60 -10.16 -6.24
N PHE A 51 -1.84 -11.27 -5.54
CA PHE A 51 -1.34 -11.49 -4.18
C PHE A 51 0.18 -11.65 -4.16
N VAL A 52 0.74 -12.42 -5.10
CA VAL A 52 2.19 -12.60 -5.21
C VAL A 52 2.87 -11.28 -5.62
N LEU A 53 2.32 -10.59 -6.62
CA LEU A 53 2.86 -9.32 -7.09
C LEU A 53 2.82 -8.24 -6.00
N SER A 54 1.73 -8.16 -5.23
CA SER A 54 1.64 -7.22 -4.10
C SER A 54 2.62 -7.55 -2.99
N ALA A 55 2.85 -8.82 -2.66
CA ALA A 55 3.83 -9.22 -1.65
C ALA A 55 5.26 -8.82 -2.06
N LEU A 56 5.62 -9.07 -3.33
CA LEU A 56 6.92 -8.65 -3.88
C LEU A 56 7.05 -7.13 -3.92
N ALA A 57 5.99 -6.41 -4.32
CA ALA A 57 5.98 -4.95 -4.31
C ALA A 57 6.18 -4.39 -2.90
N MET A 58 5.55 -4.97 -1.87
CA MET A 58 5.73 -4.53 -0.48
C MET A 58 7.17 -4.72 0.00
N LEU A 59 7.86 -5.79 -0.41
CA LEU A 59 9.28 -5.97 -0.11
C LEU A 59 10.15 -4.88 -0.75
N LEU A 60 9.87 -4.52 -2.02
CA LEU A 60 10.58 -3.45 -2.71
C LEU A 60 10.35 -2.09 -2.05
N VAL A 61 9.10 -1.76 -1.72
CA VAL A 61 8.74 -0.50 -1.04
C VAL A 61 9.42 -0.44 0.32
N ALA A 62 9.31 -1.49 1.14
CA ALA A 62 9.97 -1.54 2.45
C ALA A 62 11.49 -1.45 2.36
N GLY A 63 12.11 -2.11 1.37
CA GLY A 63 13.54 -2.05 1.14
C GLY A 63 14.02 -0.65 0.77
N MET A 64 13.31 0.02 -0.14
CA MET A 64 13.65 1.39 -0.56
C MET A 64 13.42 2.39 0.58
N MET A 65 12.31 2.27 1.31
CA MET A 65 12.06 3.10 2.49
C MET A 65 13.15 2.92 3.55
N ARG A 66 13.60 1.69 3.81
CA ARG A 66 14.72 1.41 4.73
C ARG A 66 16.01 2.08 4.27
N HIS A 67 16.30 2.04 2.98
CA HIS A 67 17.47 2.73 2.40
C HIS A 67 17.38 4.25 2.61
N ILE A 68 16.25 4.87 2.27
CA ILE A 68 16.01 6.31 2.45
C ILE A 68 16.10 6.70 3.93
N PHE A 69 15.45 5.94 4.82
CA PHE A 69 15.41 6.24 6.25
C PHE A 69 16.81 6.16 6.87
N SER A 70 17.61 5.18 6.46
CA SER A 70 19.00 5.06 6.88
C SER A 70 19.87 6.24 6.42
N MET A 71 19.69 6.72 5.18
CA MET A 71 20.44 7.88 4.69
C MET A 71 20.00 9.19 5.35
N ALA A 72 18.70 9.33 5.64
CA ALA A 72 18.12 10.51 6.24
C ALA A 72 18.21 10.54 7.78
N GLY A 73 18.80 9.52 8.42
CA GLY A 73 18.91 9.44 9.88
C GLY A 73 17.56 9.23 10.60
N ILE A 74 16.55 8.69 9.92
CA ILE A 74 15.24 8.41 10.50
C ILE A 74 15.34 7.12 11.32
N ALA A 75 15.44 7.25 12.64
CA ALA A 75 15.68 6.12 13.54
C ALA A 75 14.61 5.93 14.63
N THR A 76 13.72 6.90 14.85
CA THR A 76 12.69 6.82 15.90
C THR A 76 11.35 6.39 15.32
N PHE A 77 10.55 5.71 16.15
CA PHE A 77 9.21 5.25 15.78
C PHE A 77 8.30 6.36 15.22
N GLY A 78 8.25 7.50 15.93
CA GLY A 78 7.45 8.65 15.50
C GLY A 78 7.94 9.25 14.17
N ALA A 79 9.26 9.39 14.00
CA ALA A 79 9.81 9.86 12.73
C ALA A 79 9.54 8.87 11.58
N GLY A 80 9.63 7.56 11.85
CA GLY A 80 9.31 6.52 10.88
C GLY A 80 7.86 6.60 10.37
N ILE A 81 6.90 6.78 11.28
CA ILE A 81 5.49 7.00 10.92
C ILE A 81 5.32 8.25 10.07
N VAL A 82 5.84 9.39 10.53
CA VAL A 82 5.68 10.68 9.83
C VAL A 82 6.32 10.65 8.45
N SER A 83 7.53 10.09 8.33
CA SER A 83 8.20 9.91 7.05
C SER A 83 7.47 8.93 6.14
N GLY A 84 6.91 7.84 6.68
CA GLY A 84 6.08 6.89 5.92
C GLY A 84 4.79 7.52 5.41
N LEU A 85 4.09 8.30 6.25
CA LEU A 85 2.94 9.11 5.85
C LEU A 85 3.32 10.07 4.72
N GLY A 86 4.49 10.72 4.81
CA GLY A 86 4.99 11.61 3.77
C GLY A 86 5.23 10.89 2.43
N VAL A 87 5.85 9.71 2.46
CA VAL A 87 6.05 8.88 1.27
C VAL A 87 4.71 8.51 0.64
N GLY A 88 3.77 7.98 1.42
CA GLY A 88 2.48 7.58 0.90
C GLY A 88 1.65 8.76 0.37
N LEU A 89 1.62 9.88 1.10
CA LEU A 89 0.77 11.04 0.78
C LEU A 89 1.32 11.92 -0.33
N PHE A 90 2.63 12.14 -0.36
CA PHE A 90 3.25 13.10 -1.29
C PHE A 90 4.02 12.45 -2.43
N PHE A 91 4.30 11.15 -2.38
CA PHE A 91 4.84 10.42 -3.53
C PHE A 91 3.78 9.50 -4.13
N ILE A 92 3.25 8.54 -3.37
CA ILE A 92 2.45 7.45 -3.98
C ILE A 92 1.04 7.92 -4.37
N ALA A 93 0.31 8.59 -3.48
CA ALA A 93 -1.07 9.01 -3.74
C ALA A 93 -1.22 9.95 -4.96
N PRO A 94 -0.32 10.92 -5.23
CA PRO A 94 -0.37 11.73 -6.45
C PRO A 94 -0.21 10.89 -7.73
N TRP A 95 0.70 9.92 -7.75
CA TRP A 95 0.86 9.01 -8.90
C TRP A 95 -0.40 8.17 -9.12
N ILE A 96 -1.02 7.67 -8.05
CA ILE A 96 -2.31 6.95 -8.13
C ILE A 96 -3.39 7.86 -8.70
N MET A 97 -3.49 9.10 -8.21
CA MET A 97 -4.46 10.08 -8.72
C MET A 97 -4.29 10.33 -10.21
N ILE A 98 -3.04 10.54 -10.66
CA ILE A 98 -2.71 10.77 -12.07
C ILE A 98 -3.15 9.55 -12.91
N ASN A 99 -2.77 8.35 -12.51
CA ASN A 99 -3.09 7.12 -13.23
C ASN A 99 -4.60 6.88 -13.32
N ASN A 100 -5.33 7.10 -12.22
CA ASN A 100 -6.77 6.97 -12.18
C ASN A 100 -7.47 8.05 -13.03
N ALA A 101 -6.98 9.30 -12.99
CA ALA A 101 -7.53 10.40 -13.77
C ALA A 101 -7.38 10.15 -15.28
N TYR A 102 -6.19 9.75 -15.74
CA TYR A 102 -5.97 9.41 -17.16
C TYR A 102 -6.77 8.19 -17.60
N ALA A 103 -7.02 7.23 -16.70
CA ALA A 103 -7.89 6.08 -16.96
C ALA A 103 -9.39 6.40 -16.80
N MET A 104 -9.77 7.68 -16.64
CA MET A 104 -11.15 8.14 -16.43
C MET A 104 -11.88 7.42 -15.29
N ARG A 105 -11.14 7.02 -14.25
CA ARG A 105 -11.69 6.38 -13.05
C ARG A 105 -12.31 7.42 -12.13
N PRO A 106 -13.37 7.07 -11.38
CA PRO A 106 -13.98 8.00 -10.43
C PRO A 106 -12.96 8.38 -9.35
N PHE A 107 -12.99 9.64 -8.90
CA PHE A 107 -12.09 10.15 -7.86
C PHE A 107 -12.15 9.35 -6.55
N ARG A 108 -13.29 8.69 -6.29
CA ARG A 108 -13.45 7.75 -5.16
C ARG A 108 -12.40 6.63 -5.18
N LEU A 109 -12.00 6.13 -6.35
CA LEU A 109 -10.96 5.10 -6.47
C LEU A 109 -9.60 5.64 -6.00
N THR A 110 -9.27 6.87 -6.39
CA THR A 110 -8.07 7.56 -5.91
C THR A 110 -8.04 7.71 -4.39
N LEU A 111 -9.18 8.01 -3.77
CA LEU A 111 -9.25 8.11 -2.30
C LEU A 111 -9.03 6.75 -1.62
N ILE A 112 -9.58 5.67 -2.17
CA ILE A 112 -9.42 4.31 -1.62
C ILE A 112 -7.97 3.85 -1.80
N ASP A 113 -7.45 3.87 -3.03
CA ASP A 113 -6.12 3.35 -3.34
C ASP A 113 -5.01 4.25 -2.76
N GLY A 114 -5.23 5.56 -2.76
CA GLY A 114 -4.35 6.54 -2.12
C GLY A 114 -4.36 6.40 -0.59
N GLY A 115 -5.53 6.18 0.02
CA GLY A 115 -5.63 5.92 1.46
C GLY A 115 -4.88 4.65 1.88
N TYR A 116 -4.98 3.58 1.09
CA TYR A 116 -4.17 2.37 1.26
C TYR A 116 -2.67 2.69 1.19
N ALA A 117 -2.22 3.45 0.19
CA ALA A 117 -0.81 3.79 0.02
C ALA A 117 -0.26 4.62 1.19
N VAL A 118 -1.03 5.60 1.68
CA VAL A 118 -0.67 6.44 2.84
C VAL A 118 -0.53 5.59 4.10
N ALA A 119 -1.55 4.79 4.42
CA ALA A 119 -1.54 3.96 5.62
C ALA A 119 -0.49 2.85 5.55
N GLY A 120 -0.36 2.20 4.40
CA GLY A 120 0.64 1.16 4.16
C GLY A 120 2.06 1.68 4.33
N ALA A 121 2.39 2.84 3.74
CA ALA A 121 3.70 3.45 3.90
C ALA A 121 3.98 3.88 5.35
N ALA A 122 2.98 4.42 6.05
CA ALA A 122 3.11 4.73 7.48
C ALA A 122 3.43 3.49 8.33
N ILE A 123 2.74 2.38 8.07
CA ILE A 123 2.97 1.08 8.73
C ILE A 123 4.39 0.58 8.44
N ILE A 124 4.84 0.64 7.18
CA ILE A 124 6.21 0.26 6.83
C ILE A 124 7.21 1.10 7.62
N GLY A 125 7.03 2.42 7.64
CA GLY A 125 7.94 3.32 8.34
C GLY A 125 7.98 3.07 9.86
N ALA A 126 6.81 2.78 10.45
CA ALA A 126 6.69 2.38 11.85
C ALA A 126 7.49 1.10 12.13
N VAL A 127 7.23 0.02 11.37
CA VAL A 127 7.86 -1.29 11.60
C VAL A 127 9.37 -1.26 11.36
N LEU A 128 9.82 -0.55 10.34
CA LEU A 128 11.26 -0.39 10.06
C LEU A 128 12.02 0.18 11.26
N THR A 129 11.40 1.11 11.98
CA THR A 129 12.03 1.83 13.11
C THR A 129 11.83 1.15 14.46
N LEU A 130 11.26 -0.06 14.51
CA LEU A 130 11.16 -0.85 15.74
C LEU A 130 12.44 -1.61 16.10
N PHE A 131 13.23 -2.06 15.09
CA PHE A 131 14.47 -2.83 15.27
C PHE A 131 15.40 -2.79 14.04
#